data_AF-A0A7S1LX92-F1
#
_entry.id   AF-A0A7S1LX92-F1
#
_cell.length_a   1.000
_cell.length_b   1.000
_cell.length_c   1.000
_cell.angle_alpha   90.00
_cell.angle_beta   90.00
_cell.angle_gamma   90.00
#
_symmetry.space_group_name_H-M   'P 1'
#
loop_
_entity.id
_entity.type
_entity.pdbx_description
1 polymer ?
#
loop_
_entity_poly.entity_id
_entity_poly.type
_entity_poly.pdbx_seq_one_letter_code
_entity_poly.pdbx_strand_id
1 'polypeptide(L)'
;MSLILEMEIGITGGVEDGVDNSGVAKDKLYSTPEEVWEVYETLAPISEKFTIAAAFGNVHGVYKPGNVVLRPELLGQFQAHASKALGGVEKPLFFVFHGGSGSEKAAIDEARSYGVVKMNVD
;
A
#
# COMPACT_ATOMS: atom_id res chain seq x y z
N MET A 1 20.53 14.30 7.85
CA MET A 1 19.14 14.72 8.07
C MET A 1 18.35 13.52 8.57
N SER A 2 17.36 13.72 9.45
CA SER A 2 16.51 12.65 10.00
C SER A 2 15.08 12.79 9.46
N LEU A 3 14.93 12.62 8.14
CA LEU A 3 13.62 12.62 7.49
C LEU A 3 13.24 11.18 7.14
N ILE A 4 11.94 10.89 7.09
CA ILE A 4 11.37 9.62 6.60
C ILE A 4 10.84 9.87 5.20
N LEU A 5 11.12 8.96 4.28
CA LEU A 5 10.61 8.97 2.91
C LEU A 5 9.37 8.08 2.80
N GLU A 6 8.27 8.59 2.27
CA GLU A 6 7.13 7.75 1.87
C GLU A 6 7.20 7.53 0.35
N MET A 7 7.17 6.28 -0.09
CA MET A 7 7.18 5.91 -1.51
C MET A 7 5.85 5.26 -1.88
N GLU A 8 5.15 5.82 -2.85
CA GLU A 8 3.96 5.20 -3.44
C GLU A 8 4.33 4.38 -4.67
N ILE A 9 3.76 3.18 -4.78
CA ILE A 9 3.92 2.29 -5.92
C ILE A 9 2.59 1.72 -6.39
N GLY A 10 2.52 1.42 -7.69
CA GLY A 10 1.28 1.06 -8.35
C GLY A 10 0.47 2.29 -8.76
N ILE A 11 -0.82 2.07 -9.04
CA ILE A 11 -1.75 3.14 -9.39
C ILE A 11 -2.89 3.12 -8.37
N THR A 12 -3.03 4.19 -7.60
CA THR A 12 -4.21 4.41 -6.76
C THR A 12 -5.38 4.79 -7.66
N GLY A 13 -6.51 4.08 -7.52
CA GLY A 13 -7.70 4.35 -8.32
C GLY A 13 -8.37 5.69 -7.92
N GLY A 14 -9.28 6.18 -8.75
CA GLY A 14 -10.06 7.39 -8.44
C GLY A 14 -9.45 8.66 -9.01
N VAL A 15 -9.78 9.80 -8.40
CA VAL A 15 -9.32 11.12 -8.84
C VAL A 15 -8.51 11.77 -7.73
N GLU A 16 -7.27 12.14 -8.03
CA GLU A 16 -6.40 12.92 -7.16
C GLU A 16 -5.84 14.10 -7.96
N ASP A 17 -5.83 15.30 -7.39
CA ASP A 17 -5.25 16.51 -8.01
C ASP A 17 -5.65 16.78 -9.48
N GLY A 18 -6.85 16.36 -9.88
CA GLY A 18 -7.39 16.53 -11.22
C GLY A 18 -6.98 15.45 -12.24
N VAL A 19 -6.27 14.40 -11.82
CA VAL A 19 -5.92 13.22 -12.62
C VAL A 19 -6.89 12.08 -12.29
N ASP A 20 -7.56 11.53 -13.31
CA ASP A 20 -8.56 10.45 -13.16
C ASP A 20 -8.01 9.09 -13.60
N ASN A 21 -7.82 8.19 -12.64
CA ASN A 21 -7.38 6.80 -12.84
C ASN A 21 -8.54 5.79 -12.95
N SER A 22 -9.80 6.24 -13.01
CA SER A 22 -10.98 5.36 -13.04
C SER A 22 -11.06 4.45 -14.27
N GLY A 23 -10.34 4.77 -15.34
CA GLY A 23 -10.28 3.98 -16.59
C GLY A 23 -9.14 2.97 -16.65
N VAL A 24 -8.29 2.88 -15.62
CA VAL A 24 -7.14 1.98 -15.59
C VAL A 24 -7.59 0.51 -15.44
N ALA A 25 -6.87 -0.39 -16.10
CA ALA A 25 -7.15 -1.83 -16.02
C ALA A 25 -7.05 -2.31 -14.57
N LYS A 26 -8.04 -3.12 -14.13
CA LYS A 26 -8.23 -3.49 -12.72
C LYS A 26 -7.03 -4.21 -12.10
N ASP A 27 -6.26 -4.93 -12.91
CA ASP A 27 -5.03 -5.62 -12.52
C ASP A 27 -3.91 -4.65 -12.13
N LYS A 28 -3.90 -3.42 -12.68
CA LYS A 28 -2.90 -2.39 -12.34
C LYS A 28 -3.22 -1.61 -11.05
N LEU A 29 -4.39 -1.84 -10.45
CA LEU A 29 -4.82 -1.22 -9.19
C LEU A 29 -4.36 -2.01 -7.95
N TYR A 30 -3.57 -3.06 -8.15
CA TYR A 30 -2.99 -3.86 -7.09
C TYR A 30 -1.49 -4.01 -7.36
N SER A 31 -0.68 -3.64 -6.37
CA SER A 31 0.74 -3.93 -6.40
C SER A 31 1.00 -5.43 -6.31
N THR A 32 2.17 -5.84 -6.79
CA THR A 32 2.68 -7.20 -6.67
C THR A 32 3.70 -7.30 -5.53
N PRO A 33 3.91 -8.51 -4.95
CA PRO A 33 4.98 -8.71 -3.97
C PRO A 33 6.36 -8.31 -4.51
N GLU A 34 6.62 -8.54 -5.79
CA GLU A 34 7.88 -8.21 -6.46
C GLU A 34 8.10 -6.69 -6.54
N GLU A 35 7.09 -5.90 -6.92
CA GLU A 35 7.19 -4.43 -6.93
C GLU A 35 7.44 -3.85 -5.53
N VAL A 36 6.75 -4.39 -4.51
CA VAL A 36 6.96 -3.97 -3.11
C VAL A 36 8.36 -4.34 -2.63
N TRP A 37 8.85 -5.53 -3.00
CA TRP A 37 10.19 -5.97 -2.67
C TRP A 37 11.26 -5.12 -3.34
N GLU A 38 11.08 -4.74 -4.60
CA GLU A 38 12.02 -3.88 -5.33
C GLU A 38 12.22 -2.53 -4.63
N VAL A 39 11.16 -1.94 -4.07
CA VAL A 39 11.29 -0.73 -3.23
C VAL A 39 12.16 -0.98 -2.01
N TYR A 40 11.91 -2.07 -1.28
CA TYR A 40 12.70 -2.41 -0.10
C TYR A 40 14.17 -2.67 -0.45
N GLU A 41 14.43 -3.50 -1.46
CA GLU A 41 15.78 -3.87 -1.91
C GLU A 41 16.57 -2.63 -2.37
N THR A 42 15.89 -1.67 -3.01
CA THR A 42 16.51 -0.43 -3.50
C THR A 42 16.78 0.57 -2.37
N LEU A 43 15.83 0.76 -1.44
CA LEU A 43 15.91 1.82 -0.43
C LEU A 43 16.65 1.39 0.83
N ALA A 44 16.55 0.12 1.24
CA ALA A 44 17.15 -0.37 2.48
C ALA A 44 18.68 -0.17 2.57
N PRO A 45 19.48 -0.34 1.50
CA PRO A 45 20.91 -0.04 1.53
C PRO A 45 21.24 1.45 1.74
N ILE A 46 20.29 2.35 1.45
CA ILE A 46 20.45 3.79 1.59
C ILE A 46 20.03 4.23 2.99
N SER A 47 18.86 3.78 3.45
CA SER A 47 18.33 4.10 4.76
C SER A 47 17.20 3.15 5.17
N GLU A 48 17.05 2.91 6.47
CA GLU A 48 15.87 2.25 7.05
C GLU A 48 14.64 3.17 7.14
N LYS A 49 14.79 4.46 6.86
CA LYS A 49 13.77 5.49 7.12
C LYS A 49 12.84 5.68 5.93
N PHE A 50 12.10 4.64 5.58
CA PHE A 50 11.06 4.74 4.56
C PHE A 50 9.79 3.95 4.90
N THR A 51 8.69 4.34 4.29
CA THR A 51 7.40 3.66 4.33
C THR A 51 6.86 3.49 2.92
N ILE A 52 6.03 2.46 2.70
CA ILE A 52 5.54 2.11 1.37
C ILE A 52 4.02 2.28 1.33
N ALA A 53 3.53 3.11 0.40
CA ALA A 53 2.12 3.15 0.03
C ALA A 53 1.92 2.20 -1.16
N ALA A 54 1.54 0.95 -0.87
CA ALA A 54 1.25 -0.05 -1.90
C ALA A 54 -0.22 0.01 -2.29
N ALA A 55 -0.53 -0.27 -3.56
CA ALA A 55 -1.90 -0.37 -4.02
C ALA A 55 -2.50 -1.74 -3.63
N PHE A 56 -3.58 -1.73 -2.87
CA PHE A 56 -4.33 -2.96 -2.51
C PHE A 56 -5.83 -2.76 -2.73
N GLY A 57 -6.21 -2.02 -3.77
CA GLY A 57 -7.58 -1.64 -4.06
C GLY A 57 -8.07 -0.40 -3.32
N ASN A 58 -7.14 0.38 -2.74
CA ASN A 58 -7.41 1.70 -2.21
C ASN A 58 -7.63 2.71 -3.35
N VAL A 59 -8.47 3.71 -3.08
CA VAL A 59 -8.94 4.70 -4.06
C VAL A 59 -8.97 6.05 -3.37
N HIS A 60 -8.47 7.10 -4.02
CA HIS A 60 -8.59 8.46 -3.50
C HIS A 60 -9.99 9.04 -3.81
N GLY A 61 -10.52 9.81 -2.86
CA GLY A 61 -11.87 10.37 -2.92
C GLY A 61 -12.98 9.42 -2.42
N VAL A 62 -14.24 9.84 -2.59
CA VAL A 62 -15.40 9.08 -2.10
C VAL A 62 -15.78 7.97 -3.08
N TYR A 63 -15.82 6.74 -2.57
CA TYR A 63 -16.14 5.51 -3.28
C TYR A 63 -17.41 5.63 -4.17
N LYS A 64 -17.28 5.33 -5.47
CA LYS A 64 -18.41 4.83 -6.27
C LYS A 64 -18.47 3.31 -6.12
N PRO A 65 -19.58 2.72 -5.63
CA PRO A 65 -19.70 1.28 -5.50
C PRO A 65 -19.44 0.55 -6.83
N GLY A 66 -18.55 -0.45 -6.82
CA GLY A 66 -18.41 -1.44 -7.92
C GLY A 66 -17.13 -1.40 -8.77
N ASN A 67 -16.24 -0.41 -8.62
CA ASN A 67 -15.06 -0.31 -9.50
C ASN A 67 -13.81 -1.00 -8.94
N VAL A 68 -13.51 -0.82 -7.66
CA VAL A 68 -12.31 -1.34 -6.97
C VAL A 68 -12.74 -1.90 -5.62
N VAL A 69 -12.10 -2.98 -5.17
CA VAL A 69 -12.41 -3.64 -3.90
C VAL A 69 -11.13 -3.67 -3.08
N LEU A 70 -11.19 -3.19 -1.84
CA LEU A 70 -10.07 -3.31 -0.91
C LEU A 70 -9.73 -4.79 -0.70
N ARG A 71 -8.44 -5.09 -0.80
CA ARG A 71 -7.86 -6.43 -0.60
C ARG A 71 -6.72 -6.39 0.42
N PRO A 72 -7.01 -6.14 1.72
CA PRO A 72 -5.98 -6.03 2.75
C PRO A 72 -5.08 -7.26 2.84
N GLU A 73 -5.56 -8.45 2.46
CA GLU A 73 -4.81 -9.70 2.47
C GLU A 73 -3.55 -9.66 1.60
N LEU A 74 -3.50 -8.78 0.59
CA LEU A 74 -2.31 -8.57 -0.23
C LEU A 74 -1.13 -8.03 0.58
N LEU A 75 -1.39 -7.16 1.56
CA LEU A 75 -0.35 -6.64 2.46
C LEU A 75 0.32 -7.78 3.24
N GLY A 76 -0.46 -8.78 3.65
CA GLY A 76 0.06 -10.00 4.28
C GLY A 76 0.97 -10.81 3.35
N GLN A 77 0.64 -10.89 2.05
CA GLN A 77 1.47 -11.56 1.04
C GLN A 77 2.79 -10.81 0.82
N PHE A 78 2.75 -9.47 0.81
CA PHE A 78 3.95 -8.64 0.68
C PHE A 78 4.87 -8.82 1.90
N GLN A 79 4.32 -8.82 3.12
CA GLN A 79 5.10 -9.11 4.32
C GLN A 79 5.71 -10.51 4.27
N ALA A 80 4.96 -11.51 3.83
CA ALA A 80 5.46 -12.89 3.74
C ALA A 80 6.62 -13.00 2.73
N HIS A 81 6.52 -12.32 1.59
CA HIS A 81 7.57 -12.28 0.57
C HIS A 81 8.85 -11.64 1.14
N ALA A 82 8.74 -10.42 1.71
CA ALA A 82 9.88 -9.72 2.30
C ALA A 82 10.48 -10.47 3.50
N SER A 83 9.62 -11.02 4.37
CA SER A 83 10.06 -11.84 5.50
C SER A 83 10.90 -13.03 5.04
N LYS A 84 10.45 -13.76 4.02
CA LYS A 84 11.19 -14.87 3.44
C LYS A 84 12.55 -14.42 2.88
N ALA A 85 12.59 -13.31 2.15
CA ALA A 85 13.83 -12.77 1.58
C ALA A 85 14.83 -12.32 2.66
N LEU A 86 14.33 -11.87 3.82
CA LEU A 86 15.13 -11.40 4.95
C LEU A 86 15.43 -12.49 6.01
N GLY A 87 15.16 -13.76 5.72
CA GLY A 87 15.47 -14.86 6.64
C GLY A 87 14.50 -14.98 7.82
N GLY A 88 13.24 -14.60 7.64
CA GLY A 88 12.15 -14.82 8.60
C GLY A 88 11.89 -13.64 9.55
N VAL A 89 12.33 -12.43 9.21
CA VAL A 89 12.01 -11.22 9.99
C VAL A 89 10.49 -11.01 10.00
N GLU A 90 9.88 -10.81 11.17
CA GLU A 90 8.45 -10.57 11.28
C GLU A 90 8.11 -9.14 10.81
N LYS A 91 7.16 -9.04 9.86
CA LYS A 91 6.61 -7.78 9.33
C LYS A 91 7.67 -6.69 9.02
N PRO A 92 8.64 -6.96 8.13
CA PRO A 92 9.74 -6.03 7.86
C PRO A 92 9.30 -4.74 7.12
N LEU A 93 8.08 -4.71 6.56
CA LEU A 93 7.59 -3.57 5.78
C LEU A 93 6.66 -2.67 6.61
N PHE A 94 6.82 -1.36 6.48
CA PHE A 94 5.93 -0.35 7.06
C PHE A 94 5.03 0.25 5.99
N PHE A 95 3.72 -0.06 6.06
CA PHE A 95 2.77 0.36 5.03
C PHE A 95 2.03 1.64 5.39
N VAL A 96 1.62 2.36 4.34
CA VAL A 96 0.74 3.51 4.41
C VAL A 96 -0.54 3.21 3.64
N PHE A 97 -1.68 3.38 4.30
CA PHE A 97 -3.00 3.19 3.71
C PHE A 97 -3.53 4.54 3.20
N HIS A 98 -3.42 4.76 1.90
CA HIS A 98 -4.01 5.91 1.21
C HIS A 98 -5.52 5.72 0.97
N GLY A 99 -6.29 6.80 0.86
CA GLY A 99 -7.72 6.71 0.52
C GLY A 99 -8.56 5.96 1.56
N GLY A 100 -8.32 6.19 2.85
CA GLY A 100 -9.01 5.47 3.93
C GLY A 100 -10.49 5.85 4.09
N SER A 101 -10.90 7.03 3.62
CA SER A 101 -12.27 7.56 3.74
C SER A 101 -13.31 6.59 3.15
N GLY A 102 -14.30 6.19 3.96
CA GLY A 102 -15.38 5.28 3.55
C GLY A 102 -15.03 3.79 3.64
N SER A 103 -13.82 3.42 4.09
CA SER A 103 -13.44 2.02 4.31
C SER A 103 -14.19 1.41 5.49
N GLU A 104 -14.60 0.15 5.36
CA GLU A 104 -15.20 -0.62 6.47
C GLU A 104 -14.19 -0.82 7.60
N LYS A 105 -14.66 -0.76 8.85
CA LYS A 105 -13.80 -0.94 10.04
C LYS A 105 -13.01 -2.24 10.00
N ALA A 106 -13.62 -3.32 9.51
CA ALA A 106 -12.97 -4.63 9.38
C ALA A 106 -11.77 -4.59 8.42
N ALA A 107 -11.88 -3.88 7.30
CA ALA A 107 -10.79 -3.73 6.34
C ALA A 107 -9.63 -2.91 6.93
N ILE A 108 -9.94 -1.86 7.70
CA ILE A 108 -8.92 -1.07 8.40
C ILE A 108 -8.19 -1.92 9.45
N ASP A 109 -8.93 -2.69 10.25
CA ASP A 109 -8.35 -3.57 11.28
C ASP A 109 -7.47 -4.66 10.65
N GLU A 110 -7.91 -5.24 9.52
CA GLU A 110 -7.13 -6.23 8.78
C GLU A 110 -5.85 -5.62 8.20
N ALA A 111 -5.93 -4.47 7.53
CA ALA A 111 -4.77 -3.77 6.98
C ALA A 111 -3.75 -3.41 8.08
N ARG A 112 -4.23 -2.92 9.24
CA ARG A 112 -3.39 -2.67 10.42
C ARG A 112 -2.69 -3.94 10.89
N SER A 113 -3.36 -5.09 10.86
CA SER A 113 -2.76 -6.37 11.26
C SER A 113 -1.57 -6.78 10.38
N TYR A 114 -1.52 -6.30 9.12
CA TYR A 114 -0.44 -6.57 8.16
C TYR A 114 0.65 -5.49 8.10
N GLY A 115 0.69 -4.54 9.04
CA GLY A 115 1.78 -3.57 9.16
C GLY A 115 1.49 -2.20 8.55
N VAL A 116 0.23 -1.84 8.32
CA VAL A 116 -0.14 -0.44 8.12
C VAL A 116 0.11 0.35 9.40
N VAL A 117 0.94 1.38 9.31
CA VAL A 117 1.32 2.25 10.44
C VAL A 117 0.83 3.69 10.29
N LYS A 118 0.37 4.06 9.09
CA LYS A 118 -0.20 5.37 8.77
C LYS A 118 -1.38 5.18 7.84
N MET A 119 -2.46 5.92 8.06
CA MET A 119 -3.62 5.97 7.15
C MET A 119 -3.92 7.43 6.83
N ASN A 120 -4.04 7.76 5.55
CA ASN A 120 -4.39 9.10 5.10
C ASN A 120 -5.90 9.29 5.16
N VAL A 121 -6.33 10.47 5.59
CA VAL A 121 -7.73 10.91 5.61
C VAL A 121 -7.75 12.35 5.08
N ASP A 122 -8.62 12.57 4.10
CA ASP A 122 -8.90 13.84 3.45
C ASP A 122 -10.40 13.90 3.12
#